data_AF-A0A950T7D8-F1
#
_entry.id   AF-A0A950T7D8-F1
#
_cell.length_a   1.000
_cell.length_b   1.000
_cell.length_c   1.000
_cell.angle_alpha   90.00
_cell.angle_beta   90.00
_cell.angle_gamma   90.00
#
_symmetry.space_group_name_H-M   'P 1'
#
loop_
_entity.id
_entity.type
_entity.pdbx_description
1 polymer ?
#
loop_
_entity_poly.entity_id
_entity_poly.type
_entity_poly.pdbx_seq_one_letter_code
_entity_poly.pdbx_strand_id
1 'polypeptide(L)'
;MPGEKQPAHLAMQAMKKVPEITAIFWIIKLLSTAMGESASDFLVYQINPYVAVALGCLGLIVALVLQFWVRRYIPWIYWLAVVMVAVFGTMAADVFHVVLGIPYWMSTTFFACALAIVFVVWYLSERTLSIHTIYPGRRELFYWATVCATFALGTAAGDLTAATLGLGYFPSLILFTVLFALPGLAYWLLGLNEVFAFWFAYVVTRPLGASFADWIGKPYLGGLGWGDEKIALVLTILIIGFVGYLTITHKDVKGERQRQLPS
;
A
#
# COMPACT_ATOMS: atom_id res chain seq x y z
N MET A 1 -40.91 15.46 -3.97
CA MET A 1 -39.71 16.29 -3.67
C MET A 1 -38.44 15.45 -3.82
N PRO A 2 -37.80 15.39 -5.00
CA PRO A 2 -36.61 14.57 -5.24
C PRO A 2 -35.25 15.34 -5.23
N GLY A 3 -35.23 16.65 -4.95
CA GLY A 3 -34.04 17.50 -5.19
C GLY A 3 -33.00 17.61 -4.07
N GLU A 4 -33.30 17.19 -2.83
CA GLU A 4 -32.44 17.48 -1.66
C GLU A 4 -31.30 16.47 -1.42
N LYS A 5 -31.42 15.24 -1.93
CA LYS A 5 -30.38 14.20 -1.74
C LYS A 5 -29.17 14.37 -2.66
N GLN A 6 -29.36 15.06 -3.79
CA GLN A 6 -28.35 15.23 -4.84
C GLN A 6 -27.19 16.17 -4.44
N PRO A 7 -27.41 17.34 -3.80
CA PRO A 7 -26.30 18.22 -3.40
C PRO A 7 -25.44 17.61 -2.29
N ALA A 8 -26.03 16.88 -1.34
CA ALA A 8 -25.30 16.23 -0.25
C ALA A 8 -24.41 15.09 -0.76
N HIS A 9 -24.90 14.28 -1.70
CA HIS A 9 -24.13 13.19 -2.30
C HIS A 9 -22.97 13.70 -3.17
N LEU A 10 -23.16 14.82 -3.88
CA LEU A 10 -22.11 15.50 -4.64
C LEU A 10 -21.06 16.15 -3.74
N ALA A 11 -21.48 16.75 -2.62
CA ALA A 11 -20.58 17.30 -1.62
C ALA A 11 -19.76 16.18 -0.93
N MET A 12 -20.39 15.04 -0.65
CA MET A 12 -19.72 13.83 -0.16
C MET A 12 -18.71 13.31 -1.19
N GLN A 13 -19.08 13.12 -2.46
CA GLN A 13 -18.11 12.70 -3.49
C GLN A 13 -16.93 13.68 -3.64
N ALA A 14 -17.16 14.98 -3.52
CA ALA A 14 -16.11 16.00 -3.57
C ALA A 14 -15.15 15.95 -2.36
N MET A 15 -15.55 15.35 -1.24
CA MET A 15 -14.72 15.17 -0.05
C MET A 15 -13.97 13.82 0.01
N LYS A 16 -14.16 12.93 -0.98
CA LYS A 16 -13.43 11.65 -1.06
C LYS A 16 -11.93 11.94 -1.24
N LYS A 17 -11.10 11.31 -0.42
CA LYS A 17 -9.63 11.49 -0.41
C LYS A 17 -8.83 10.32 -1.02
N VAL A 18 -9.51 9.30 -1.53
CA VAL A 18 -8.89 8.07 -2.06
C VAL A 18 -9.28 7.88 -3.52
N PRO A 19 -8.35 7.45 -4.39
CA PRO A 19 -8.62 7.22 -5.80
C PRO A 19 -9.71 6.17 -6.02
N GLU A 20 -10.33 6.21 -7.19
CA GLU A 20 -11.09 5.08 -7.69
C GLU A 20 -10.21 3.85 -7.92
N ILE A 21 -10.75 2.68 -7.55
CA ILE A 21 -10.07 1.38 -7.67
C ILE A 21 -10.14 0.95 -9.14
N THR A 22 -9.20 1.45 -9.93
CA THR A 22 -9.02 1.13 -11.35
C THR A 22 -7.81 0.23 -11.57
N ALA A 23 -7.59 -0.25 -12.80
CA ALA A 23 -6.37 -0.98 -13.13
C ALA A 23 -5.10 -0.15 -12.85
N ILE A 24 -5.14 1.16 -13.11
CA ILE A 24 -4.01 2.08 -12.86
C ILE A 24 -3.71 2.17 -11.36
N PHE A 25 -4.74 2.15 -10.50
CA PHE A 25 -4.55 2.12 -9.06
C PHE A 25 -3.71 0.92 -8.63
N TRP A 26 -4.06 -0.29 -9.10
CA TRP A 26 -3.30 -1.50 -8.77
C TRP A 26 -1.88 -1.49 -9.33
N ILE A 27 -1.69 -0.95 -10.54
CA ILE A 27 -0.36 -0.78 -11.14
C ILE A 27 0.52 0.13 -10.28
N ILE A 28 0.07 1.36 -9.98
CA ILE A 28 0.88 2.29 -9.17
C ILE A 28 1.10 1.71 -7.77
N LYS A 29 0.09 1.03 -7.20
CA LYS A 29 0.21 0.37 -5.90
C LYS A 29 1.33 -0.67 -5.89
N LEU A 30 1.34 -1.60 -6.85
CA LEU A 30 2.39 -2.61 -6.97
C LEU A 30 3.77 -2.01 -7.23
N LEU A 31 3.85 -0.98 -8.08
CA LEU A 31 5.10 -0.25 -8.31
C LEU A 31 5.59 0.42 -7.03
N SER A 32 4.71 1.04 -6.25
CA SER A 32 5.05 1.71 -5.01
C SER A 32 5.52 0.75 -3.92
N THR A 33 4.96 -0.46 -3.84
CA THR A 33 5.39 -1.47 -2.85
C THR A 33 6.77 -2.01 -3.18
N ALA A 34 7.02 -2.34 -4.45
CA ALA A 34 8.35 -2.77 -4.89
C ALA A 34 9.39 -1.63 -4.78
N MET A 35 9.03 -0.40 -5.14
CA MET A 35 9.93 0.75 -5.03
C MET A 35 10.30 1.03 -3.57
N GLY A 36 9.34 0.93 -2.66
CA GLY A 36 9.57 1.13 -1.23
C GLY A 36 10.59 0.17 -0.63
N GLU A 37 10.56 -1.11 -1.05
CA GLU A 37 11.56 -2.13 -0.66
C GLU A 37 12.96 -1.75 -1.14
N SER A 38 13.13 -1.55 -2.45
CA SER A 38 14.44 -1.24 -3.01
C SER A 38 15.00 0.10 -2.51
N ALA A 39 14.13 1.11 -2.30
CA ALA A 39 14.55 2.40 -1.80
C ALA A 39 14.96 2.37 -0.32
N SER A 40 14.25 1.60 0.52
CA SER A 40 14.65 1.43 1.93
C SER A 40 15.98 0.73 2.05
N ASP A 41 16.16 -0.38 1.33
CA ASP A 41 17.39 -1.16 1.37
C ASP A 41 18.57 -0.31 0.90
N PHE A 42 18.41 0.36 -0.24
CA PHE A 42 19.42 1.29 -0.75
C PHE A 42 19.81 2.37 0.28
N LEU A 43 18.84 3.02 0.92
CA LEU A 43 19.12 4.08 1.91
C LEU A 43 19.82 3.55 3.16
N VAL A 44 19.42 2.38 3.64
CA VAL A 44 20.00 1.74 4.84
C VAL A 44 21.42 1.23 4.59
N TYR A 45 21.74 0.79 3.36
CA TYR A 45 23.10 0.37 3.00
C TYR A 45 24.03 1.55 2.68
N GLN A 46 23.51 2.66 2.13
CA GLN A 46 24.34 3.80 1.73
C GLN A 46 24.59 4.81 2.86
N ILE A 47 23.65 4.94 3.78
CA ILE A 47 23.70 5.90 4.89
C ILE A 47 23.65 5.11 6.20
N ASN A 48 24.08 5.70 7.30
CA ASN A 48 23.91 5.10 8.62
C ASN A 48 22.44 4.67 8.84
N PRO A 49 22.16 3.40 9.19
CA PRO A 49 20.80 2.88 9.32
C PRO A 49 19.88 3.70 10.23
N TYR A 50 20.41 4.21 11.35
CA TYR A 50 19.63 5.04 12.28
C TYR A 50 19.23 6.38 11.65
N VAL A 51 20.11 6.96 10.83
CA VAL A 51 19.84 8.20 10.09
C VAL A 51 18.83 7.94 8.97
N ALA A 52 18.98 6.84 8.23
CA ALA A 52 18.05 6.46 7.18
C ALA A 52 16.62 6.28 7.72
N VAL A 53 16.47 5.54 8.83
CA VAL A 53 15.17 5.34 9.52
C VAL A 53 14.60 6.67 10.00
N ALA A 54 15.41 7.56 10.59
CA ALA A 54 14.96 8.87 11.06
C ALA A 54 14.48 9.76 9.90
N LEU A 55 15.19 9.77 8.77
CA LEU A 55 14.79 10.50 7.56
C LEU A 55 13.51 9.93 6.95
N GLY A 56 13.39 8.59 6.88
CA GLY A 56 12.17 7.92 6.42
C GLY A 56 10.96 8.27 7.29
N CYS A 57 11.14 8.27 8.61
CA CYS A 57 10.11 8.67 9.57
C CYS A 57 9.69 10.13 9.36
N LEU A 58 10.66 11.05 9.26
CA LEU A 58 10.38 12.47 9.03
C LEU A 58 9.63 12.68 7.70
N GLY A 59 10.07 12.02 6.62
CA GLY A 59 9.41 12.09 5.33
C GLY A 59 7.97 11.55 5.38
N LEU A 60 7.73 10.46 6.11
CA LEU A 60 6.39 9.93 6.32
C LEU A 60 5.50 10.92 7.08
N ILE A 61 6.02 11.51 8.16
CA ILE A 61 5.28 12.53 8.92
C ILE A 61 4.89 13.70 8.01
N VAL A 62 5.83 14.22 7.22
CA VAL A 62 5.56 15.33 6.29
C VAL A 62 4.49 14.92 5.26
N ALA A 63 4.62 13.74 4.66
CA ALA A 63 3.66 13.27 3.66
C ALA A 63 2.25 13.05 4.22
N LEU A 64 2.14 12.47 5.43
CA LEU A 64 0.87 12.31 6.12
C LEU A 64 0.27 13.66 6.54
N VAL A 65 1.07 14.59 7.04
CA VAL A 65 0.61 15.95 7.36
C VAL A 65 0.05 16.63 6.11
N LEU A 66 0.74 16.56 4.98
CA LEU A 66 0.24 17.10 3.70
C LEU A 66 -1.08 16.44 3.30
N GLN A 67 -1.17 15.11 3.41
CA GLN A 67 -2.39 14.36 3.08
C GLN A 67 -3.58 14.74 3.99
N PHE A 68 -3.35 14.88 5.29
CA PHE A 68 -4.38 15.30 6.23
C PHE A 68 -4.81 16.75 6.01
N TRP A 69 -3.89 17.61 5.58
CA TRP A 69 -4.17 19.02 5.35
C TRP A 69 -5.08 19.26 4.14
N VAL A 70 -4.93 18.47 3.09
CA VAL A 70 -5.75 18.60 1.89
C VAL A 70 -7.12 17.98 2.09
N ARG A 71 -8.20 18.72 1.80
CA ARG A 71 -9.59 18.27 2.02
C ARG A 71 -10.23 17.47 0.88
N ARG A 72 -9.49 17.27 -0.22
CA ARG A 72 -9.92 16.58 -1.44
C ARG A 72 -8.83 15.64 -1.91
N TYR A 73 -9.18 14.63 -2.69
CA TYR A 73 -8.19 13.80 -3.34
C TYR A 73 -7.32 14.61 -4.31
N ILE A 74 -6.00 14.59 -4.07
CA ILE A 74 -4.98 15.11 -4.97
C ILE A 74 -4.03 13.95 -5.27
N PRO A 75 -3.95 13.47 -6.53
CA PRO A 75 -3.26 12.22 -6.87
C PRO A 75 -1.82 12.17 -6.37
N TRP A 76 -1.03 13.23 -6.63
CA TRP A 76 0.38 13.24 -6.25
C TRP A 76 0.61 13.24 -4.73
N ILE A 77 -0.26 13.87 -3.93
CA ILE A 77 -0.13 13.91 -2.46
C ILE A 77 -0.44 12.53 -1.88
N TYR A 78 -1.52 11.91 -2.38
CA TYR A 78 -1.89 10.56 -1.94
C TYR A 78 -0.81 9.54 -2.28
N TRP A 79 -0.30 9.54 -3.52
CA TRP A 79 0.74 8.61 -3.94
C TRP A 79 2.08 8.88 -3.26
N LEU A 80 2.41 10.14 -2.95
CA LEU A 80 3.56 10.48 -2.11
C LEU A 80 3.43 9.85 -0.72
N ALA A 81 2.26 9.97 -0.08
CA ALA A 81 2.02 9.35 1.21
C ALA A 81 2.11 7.81 1.13
N VAL A 82 1.56 7.18 0.08
CA VAL A 82 1.69 5.73 -0.13
C VAL A 82 3.15 5.31 -0.30
N VAL A 83 3.94 6.05 -1.09
CA VAL A 83 5.37 5.79 -1.29
C VAL A 83 6.14 5.95 0.01
N MET A 84 5.88 7.01 0.79
CA MET A 84 6.57 7.21 2.07
C MET A 84 6.20 6.15 3.10
N VAL A 85 4.95 5.69 3.12
CA VAL A 85 4.57 4.53 3.94
C VAL A 85 5.29 3.27 3.47
N ALA A 86 5.51 3.10 2.16
CA ALA A 86 6.25 1.98 1.63
C ALA A 86 7.70 1.96 2.13
N VAL A 87 8.43 3.07 1.94
CA VAL A 87 9.83 3.21 2.37
C VAL A 87 9.97 3.05 3.88
N PHE A 88 9.20 3.80 4.66
CA PHE A 88 9.30 3.73 6.13
C PHE A 88 8.79 2.40 6.68
N GLY A 89 7.76 1.81 6.06
CA GLY A 89 7.19 0.53 6.48
C GLY A 89 8.20 -0.62 6.40
N THR A 90 9.01 -0.66 5.34
CA THR A 90 10.12 -1.63 5.23
C THR A 90 11.14 -1.40 6.33
N MET A 91 11.64 -0.16 6.45
CA MET A 91 12.65 0.20 7.46
C MET A 91 12.18 -0.15 8.89
N ALA A 92 10.90 0.08 9.19
CA ALA A 92 10.32 -0.26 10.48
C ALA A 92 10.27 -1.78 10.70
N ALA A 93 9.92 -2.57 9.69
CA ALA A 93 9.95 -4.03 9.78
C ALA A 93 11.38 -4.55 9.97
N ASP A 94 12.35 -3.98 9.27
CA ASP A 94 13.75 -4.38 9.34
C ASP A 94 14.37 -4.06 10.70
N VAL A 95 13.99 -2.93 11.32
CA VAL A 95 14.46 -2.61 12.68
C VAL A 95 14.07 -3.72 13.67
N PHE A 96 12.88 -4.31 13.55
CA PHE A 96 12.48 -5.42 14.43
C PHE A 96 13.36 -6.66 14.23
N HIS A 97 13.70 -6.99 12.98
CA HIS A 97 14.48 -8.18 12.71
C HIS A 97 15.99 -7.96 12.89
N VAL A 98 16.53 -6.92 12.26
CA VAL A 98 17.97 -6.63 12.18
C VAL A 98 18.50 -6.00 13.46
N VAL A 99 17.78 -5.05 14.05
CA VAL A 99 18.26 -4.31 15.25
C VAL A 99 17.84 -5.02 16.53
N LEU A 100 16.57 -5.44 16.63
CA LEU A 100 16.05 -6.12 17.83
C LEU A 100 16.27 -7.64 17.82
N GLY A 101 16.71 -8.22 16.70
CA GLY A 101 16.99 -9.66 16.58
C GLY A 101 15.72 -10.52 16.63
N ILE A 102 14.54 -9.96 16.42
CA ILE A 102 13.27 -10.68 16.54
C ILE A 102 13.07 -11.55 15.30
N PRO A 103 12.84 -12.87 15.42
CA PRO A 103 12.61 -13.74 14.28
C PRO A 103 11.42 -13.32 13.41
N TYR A 104 11.51 -13.52 12.09
CA TYR A 104 10.45 -13.13 11.14
C TYR A 104 9.07 -13.68 11.47
N TRP A 105 8.96 -14.89 12.02
CA TRP A 105 7.65 -15.46 12.35
C TRP A 105 6.97 -14.68 13.46
N MET A 106 7.75 -14.20 14.45
CA MET A 106 7.25 -13.42 15.57
C MET A 106 6.88 -11.99 15.14
N SER A 107 7.72 -11.33 14.33
CA SER A 107 7.39 -10.00 13.80
C SER A 107 6.19 -10.03 12.86
N THR A 108 6.08 -11.06 12.00
CA THR A 108 4.92 -11.27 11.13
C THR A 108 3.66 -11.49 11.94
N THR A 109 3.67 -12.36 12.95
CA THR A 109 2.51 -12.57 13.83
C THR A 109 2.14 -11.28 14.58
N PHE A 110 3.13 -10.53 15.06
CA PHE A 110 2.89 -9.25 15.73
C PHE A 110 2.19 -8.24 14.81
N PHE A 111 2.70 -8.03 13.60
CA PHE A 111 2.07 -7.11 12.64
C PHE A 111 0.71 -7.61 12.16
N ALA A 112 0.50 -8.93 12.06
CA ALA A 112 -0.80 -9.51 11.71
C ALA A 112 -1.83 -9.24 12.82
N CYS A 113 -1.45 -9.42 14.08
CA CYS A 113 -2.29 -9.07 15.23
C CYS A 113 -2.56 -7.57 15.28
N ALA A 114 -1.55 -6.72 15.05
CA ALA A 114 -1.72 -5.26 15.02
C ALA A 114 -2.72 -4.84 13.93
N LEU A 115 -2.58 -5.40 12.72
CA LEU A 115 -3.50 -5.16 11.61
C LEU A 115 -4.93 -5.62 11.95
N ALA A 116 -5.08 -6.81 12.55
CA ALA A 116 -6.38 -7.32 12.97
C ALA A 116 -7.03 -6.40 14.02
N ILE A 117 -6.25 -5.90 14.99
CA ILE A 117 -6.74 -4.94 15.99
C ILE A 117 -7.20 -3.65 15.31
N VAL A 118 -6.45 -3.11 14.35
CA VAL A 118 -6.86 -1.91 13.60
C VAL A 118 -8.19 -2.15 12.89
N PHE A 119 -8.36 -3.28 12.20
CA PHE A 119 -9.63 -3.62 11.55
C PHE A 119 -10.78 -3.78 12.54
N VAL A 120 -10.56 -4.45 13.68
CA VAL A 120 -11.58 -4.65 14.71
C VAL A 120 -11.99 -3.31 15.32
N VAL A 121 -11.03 -2.47 15.70
CA VAL A 121 -11.31 -1.15 16.29
C VAL A 121 -12.03 -0.25 15.29
N TRP A 122 -11.62 -0.29 14.02
CA TRP A 122 -12.31 0.46 12.96
C TRP A 122 -13.75 -0.02 12.77
N TYR A 123 -13.96 -1.34 12.66
CA TYR A 123 -15.30 -1.91 12.52
C TYR A 123 -16.19 -1.66 13.75
N LEU A 124 -15.65 -1.71 14.96
CA LEU A 124 -16.39 -1.38 16.17
C LEU A 124 -16.77 0.10 16.23
N SER A 125 -15.88 0.99 15.77
CA SER A 125 -16.07 2.44 15.82
C SER A 125 -17.02 2.96 14.73
N GLU A 126 -16.92 2.42 13.51
CA GLU A 126 -17.62 2.95 12.34
C GLU A 126 -18.64 1.99 11.74
N ARG A 127 -18.67 0.73 12.19
CA ARG A 127 -19.54 -0.35 11.69
C ARG A 127 -19.43 -0.59 10.18
N THR A 128 -18.34 -0.12 9.57
CA THR A 128 -18.03 -0.29 8.16
C THR A 128 -16.52 -0.31 7.95
N LEU A 129 -16.06 -1.10 6.98
CA LEU A 129 -14.69 -1.11 6.48
C LEU A 129 -14.61 -0.55 5.04
N SER A 130 -15.68 0.13 4.60
CA SER A 130 -15.82 0.61 3.23
C SER A 130 -14.90 1.79 2.93
N ILE A 131 -14.14 1.65 1.86
CA ILE A 131 -13.15 2.61 1.37
C ILE A 131 -13.80 3.71 0.53
N HIS A 132 -15.03 3.46 0.07
CA HIS A 132 -15.80 4.40 -0.73
C HIS A 132 -16.23 5.66 0.04
N THR A 133 -16.07 5.66 1.37
CA THR A 133 -16.52 6.75 2.25
C THR A 133 -15.43 7.28 3.19
N ILE A 134 -14.21 7.45 2.67
CA ILE A 134 -13.09 8.04 3.44
C ILE A 134 -13.18 9.57 3.37
N TYR A 135 -13.74 10.13 4.44
CA TYR A 135 -13.85 11.57 4.70
C TYR A 135 -12.77 12.04 5.68
N PRO A 136 -12.37 13.33 5.64
CA PRO A 136 -11.48 13.91 6.65
C PRO A 136 -12.00 13.65 8.07
N GLY A 137 -11.12 13.15 8.95
CA GLY A 137 -11.45 12.83 10.34
C GLY A 137 -11.00 11.42 10.77
N ARG A 138 -11.81 10.75 11.60
CA ARG A 138 -11.48 9.43 12.17
C ARG A 138 -11.28 8.33 11.11
N ARG A 139 -12.10 8.33 10.04
CA ARG A 139 -12.01 7.34 8.96
C ARG A 139 -10.66 7.38 8.25
N GLU A 140 -10.14 8.59 8.02
CA GLU A 140 -8.86 8.81 7.36
C GLU A 140 -7.70 8.28 8.22
N LEU A 141 -7.78 8.44 9.54
CA LEU A 141 -6.79 7.92 10.47
C LEU A 141 -6.79 6.37 10.45
N PHE A 142 -7.95 5.74 10.52
CA PHE A 142 -8.06 4.28 10.43
C PHE A 142 -7.55 3.74 9.10
N TYR A 143 -7.85 4.44 8.00
CA TYR A 143 -7.33 4.08 6.69
C TYR A 143 -5.80 4.10 6.68
N TRP A 144 -5.17 5.22 7.06
CA TRP A 144 -3.71 5.30 7.05
C TRP A 144 -3.04 4.38 8.06
N ALA A 145 -3.64 4.17 9.23
CA ALA A 145 -3.17 3.19 10.20
C ALA A 145 -3.20 1.76 9.62
N THR A 146 -4.29 1.41 8.94
CA THR A 146 -4.41 0.12 8.23
C THR A 146 -3.32 0.02 7.16
N VAL A 147 -3.15 1.06 6.34
CA VAL A 147 -2.11 1.08 5.30
C VAL A 147 -0.73 0.86 5.92
N CYS A 148 -0.33 1.62 6.94
CA CYS A 148 0.96 1.44 7.62
C CYS A 148 1.13 0.02 8.17
N ALA A 149 0.12 -0.53 8.84
CA ALA A 149 0.17 -1.89 9.39
C ALA A 149 0.30 -2.97 8.29
N THR A 150 -0.42 -2.82 7.18
CA THR A 150 -0.29 -3.74 6.03
C THR A 150 1.10 -3.70 5.40
N PHE A 151 1.75 -2.53 5.41
CA PHE A 151 3.09 -2.38 4.86
C PHE A 151 4.12 -3.12 5.71
N ALA A 152 4.12 -2.90 7.04
CA ALA A 152 5.05 -3.59 7.93
C ALA A 152 4.81 -5.11 7.96
N LEU A 153 3.54 -5.55 7.99
CA LEU A 153 3.18 -6.96 7.87
C LEU A 153 3.68 -7.57 6.56
N GLY A 154 3.49 -6.86 5.45
CA GLY A 154 3.81 -7.38 4.14
C GLY A 154 5.30 -7.58 3.90
N THR A 155 6.16 -6.68 4.39
CA THR A 155 7.62 -6.88 4.38
C THR A 155 7.99 -8.11 5.19
N ALA A 156 7.57 -8.17 6.47
CA ALA A 156 7.89 -9.29 7.34
C ALA A 156 7.39 -10.64 6.78
N ALA A 157 6.20 -10.68 6.19
CA ALA A 157 5.65 -11.88 5.56
C ALA A 157 6.42 -12.28 4.28
N GLY A 158 6.86 -11.31 3.47
CA GLY A 158 7.70 -11.54 2.30
C GLY A 158 8.99 -12.25 2.70
N ASP A 159 9.74 -11.65 3.63
CA ASP A 159 11.00 -12.20 4.12
C ASP A 159 10.84 -13.52 4.86
N LEU A 160 9.75 -13.68 5.63
CA LEU A 160 9.43 -14.95 6.27
C LEU A 160 9.34 -16.08 5.24
N THR A 161 8.60 -15.86 4.15
CA THR A 161 8.43 -16.89 3.10
C THR A 161 9.73 -17.15 2.35
N ALA A 162 10.47 -16.11 2.00
CA ALA A 162 11.69 -16.24 1.21
C ALA A 162 12.84 -16.87 2.03
N ALA A 163 13.10 -16.33 3.23
CA ALA A 163 14.24 -16.71 4.06
C ALA A 163 13.93 -17.83 5.06
N THR A 164 12.84 -17.73 5.82
CA THR A 164 12.56 -18.68 6.92
C THR A 164 11.93 -19.97 6.41
N LEU A 165 11.01 -19.90 5.45
CA LEU A 165 10.45 -21.08 4.79
C LEU A 165 11.37 -21.64 3.69
N GLY A 166 12.45 -20.93 3.36
CA GLY A 166 13.45 -21.37 2.38
C GLY A 166 12.93 -21.44 0.94
N LEU A 167 11.83 -20.74 0.63
CA LEU A 167 11.26 -20.74 -0.72
C LEU A 167 12.12 -19.95 -1.71
N GLY A 168 12.86 -18.94 -1.25
CA GLY A 168 13.54 -17.97 -2.10
C GLY A 168 12.58 -16.93 -2.70
N TYR A 169 13.15 -15.88 -3.31
CA TYR A 169 12.38 -14.72 -3.73
C TYR A 169 11.42 -15.00 -4.90
N PHE A 170 11.84 -15.80 -5.88
CA PHE A 170 11.01 -16.11 -7.05
C PHE A 170 9.79 -17.00 -6.72
N PRO A 171 9.92 -18.10 -5.95
CA PRO A 171 8.73 -18.86 -5.53
C PRO A 171 7.80 -18.07 -4.61
N SER A 172 8.33 -17.21 -3.73
CA SER A 172 7.52 -16.28 -2.94
C SER A 172 6.75 -15.30 -3.83
N LEU A 173 7.37 -14.76 -4.88
CA LEU A 173 6.71 -13.91 -5.88
C LEU A 173 5.50 -14.63 -6.51
N ILE A 174 5.67 -15.88 -6.93
CA ILE A 174 4.57 -16.69 -7.50
C ILE A 174 3.46 -16.89 -6.47
N LEU A 175 3.80 -17.28 -5.24
CA LEU A 175 2.84 -17.47 -4.16
C LEU A 175 1.97 -16.22 -3.94
N PHE A 176 2.60 -15.06 -3.77
CA PHE A 176 1.86 -13.82 -3.54
C PHE A 176 1.10 -13.35 -4.78
N THR A 177 1.55 -13.68 -5.99
CA THR A 177 0.81 -13.38 -7.23
C THR A 177 -0.50 -14.15 -7.27
N VAL A 178 -0.46 -15.45 -6.92
CA VAL A 178 -1.65 -16.28 -6.81
C VAL A 178 -2.57 -15.74 -5.72
N LEU A 179 -2.05 -15.48 -4.53
CA LEU A 179 -2.84 -14.92 -3.41
C LEU A 179 -3.46 -13.57 -3.76
N PHE A 180 -2.80 -12.73 -4.55
CA PHE A 180 -3.34 -11.46 -5.03
C PHE A 180 -4.49 -11.64 -6.02
N ALA A 181 -4.40 -12.63 -6.92
CA ALA A 181 -5.42 -12.89 -7.94
C ALA A 181 -6.69 -13.56 -7.36
N LEU A 182 -6.54 -14.40 -6.33
CA LEU A 182 -7.64 -15.15 -5.70
C LEU A 182 -8.85 -14.29 -5.29
N PRO A 183 -8.73 -13.19 -4.51
CA PRO A 183 -9.87 -12.37 -4.12
C PRO A 183 -10.56 -11.72 -5.33
N GLY A 184 -9.82 -11.35 -6.37
CA GLY A 184 -10.39 -10.79 -7.60
C GLY A 184 -11.22 -11.81 -8.37
N LEU A 185 -10.71 -13.04 -8.50
CA LEU A 185 -11.42 -14.16 -9.10
C LEU A 185 -12.64 -14.57 -8.26
N ALA A 186 -12.50 -14.65 -6.95
CA ALA A 186 -13.60 -14.99 -6.04
C ALA A 186 -14.70 -13.92 -6.03
N TYR A 187 -14.34 -12.63 -6.16
CA TYR A 187 -15.31 -11.56 -6.34
C TYR A 187 -16.11 -11.75 -7.64
N TRP A 188 -15.42 -12.03 -8.75
CA TRP A 188 -16.06 -12.15 -10.06
C TRP A 188 -16.89 -13.44 -10.23
N LEU A 189 -16.41 -14.56 -9.68
CA LEU A 189 -17.04 -15.88 -9.85
C LEU A 189 -18.03 -16.24 -8.72
N LEU A 190 -17.75 -15.84 -7.48
CA LEU A 190 -18.48 -16.30 -6.29
C LEU A 190 -19.26 -15.18 -5.59
N GLY A 191 -19.22 -13.95 -6.11
CA GLY A 191 -19.92 -12.81 -5.52
C GLY A 191 -19.42 -12.43 -4.12
N LEU A 192 -18.11 -12.61 -3.88
CA LEU A 192 -17.47 -12.31 -2.60
C LEU A 192 -17.65 -10.84 -2.21
N ASN A 193 -17.62 -10.52 -0.91
CA ASN A 193 -17.78 -9.15 -0.44
C ASN A 193 -16.67 -8.23 -1.00
N GLU A 194 -17.04 -7.18 -1.73
CA GLU A 194 -16.12 -6.22 -2.37
C GLU A 194 -15.08 -5.65 -1.40
N VAL A 195 -15.49 -5.33 -0.17
CA VAL A 195 -14.61 -4.75 0.85
C VAL A 195 -13.57 -5.76 1.32
N PHE A 196 -13.96 -7.01 1.53
CA PHE A 196 -13.03 -8.06 1.92
C PHE A 196 -12.06 -8.38 0.79
N ALA A 197 -12.58 -8.55 -0.43
CA ALA A 197 -11.76 -8.84 -1.61
C ALA A 197 -10.71 -7.74 -1.82
N PHE A 198 -11.11 -6.47 -1.67
CA PHE A 198 -10.19 -5.35 -1.73
C PHE A 198 -9.12 -5.44 -0.64
N TRP A 199 -9.50 -5.55 0.64
CA TRP A 199 -8.51 -5.51 1.72
C TRP A 199 -7.56 -6.69 1.67
N PHE A 200 -8.05 -7.86 1.29
CA PHE A 200 -7.20 -9.03 1.07
C PHE A 200 -6.19 -8.77 -0.05
N ALA A 201 -6.65 -8.35 -1.23
CA ALA A 201 -5.76 -8.03 -2.34
C ALA A 201 -4.76 -6.93 -1.94
N TYR A 202 -5.23 -5.89 -1.26
CA TYR A 202 -4.42 -4.77 -0.81
C TYR A 202 -3.32 -5.20 0.15
N VAL A 203 -3.62 -6.05 1.15
CA VAL A 203 -2.63 -6.60 2.07
C VAL A 203 -1.57 -7.40 1.31
N VAL A 204 -1.99 -8.23 0.34
CA VAL A 204 -1.10 -9.10 -0.43
C VAL A 204 -0.23 -8.33 -1.43
N THR A 205 -0.62 -7.12 -1.87
CA THR A 205 0.23 -6.31 -2.78
C THR A 205 1.59 -5.98 -2.20
N ARG A 206 1.72 -5.90 -0.86
CA ARG A 206 3.00 -5.58 -0.23
C ARG A 206 4.01 -6.73 -0.28
N PRO A 207 3.74 -7.94 0.24
CA PRO A 207 4.68 -9.05 0.14
C PRO A 207 4.95 -9.43 -1.32
N LEU A 208 3.97 -9.24 -2.21
CA LEU A 208 4.15 -9.38 -3.66
C LEU A 208 5.20 -8.40 -4.20
N GLY A 209 5.09 -7.12 -3.86
CA GLY A 209 6.05 -6.09 -4.26
C GLY A 209 7.44 -6.28 -3.66
N ALA A 210 7.52 -6.68 -2.38
CA ALA A 210 8.79 -7.02 -1.71
C ALA A 210 9.51 -8.14 -2.46
N SER A 211 8.81 -9.26 -2.67
CA SER A 211 9.36 -10.44 -3.34
C SER A 211 9.80 -10.12 -4.78
N PHE A 212 9.09 -9.23 -5.47
CA PHE A 212 9.47 -8.77 -6.81
C PHE A 212 10.75 -7.93 -6.79
N ALA A 213 10.81 -6.94 -5.90
CA ALA A 213 11.98 -6.07 -5.73
C ALA A 213 13.22 -6.89 -5.36
N ASP A 214 13.09 -7.76 -4.36
CA ASP A 214 14.17 -8.62 -3.88
C ASP A 214 14.63 -9.63 -4.92
N TRP A 215 13.68 -10.23 -5.66
CA TRP A 215 14.02 -11.15 -6.74
C TRP A 215 14.86 -10.48 -7.81
N ILE A 216 14.62 -9.22 -8.15
CA ILE A 216 15.44 -8.53 -9.16
C ILE A 216 16.72 -7.97 -8.52
N GLY A 217 16.64 -7.46 -7.29
CA GLY A 217 17.68 -6.67 -6.63
C GLY A 217 18.79 -7.50 -6.01
N LYS A 218 18.42 -8.53 -5.24
CA LYS A 218 19.34 -9.27 -4.38
C LYS A 218 20.04 -10.39 -5.17
N PRO A 219 21.35 -10.65 -4.94
CA PRO A 219 22.08 -11.72 -5.63
C PRO A 219 21.94 -13.09 -4.95
N TYR A 220 21.22 -13.19 -3.83
CA TYR A 220 21.04 -14.40 -3.04
C TYR A 220 19.58 -14.86 -3.05
N LEU A 221 19.31 -16.07 -2.54
CA LEU A 221 17.96 -16.67 -2.49
C LEU A 221 17.22 -16.69 -3.84
N GLY A 222 17.96 -16.85 -4.93
CA GLY A 222 17.42 -16.96 -6.30
C GLY A 222 17.15 -15.62 -7.00
N GLY A 223 17.65 -14.51 -6.47
CA GLY A 223 17.53 -13.20 -7.11
C GLY A 223 18.57 -12.93 -8.23
N LEU A 224 18.27 -11.94 -9.07
CA LEU A 224 19.01 -11.60 -10.30
C LEU A 224 20.22 -10.68 -10.06
N GLY A 225 20.32 -10.05 -8.89
CA GLY A 225 21.46 -9.21 -8.53
C GLY A 225 21.60 -7.91 -9.32
N TRP A 226 20.52 -7.31 -9.81
CA TRP A 226 20.59 -6.04 -10.57
C TRP A 226 20.95 -4.83 -9.71
N GLY A 227 20.76 -4.95 -8.39
CA GLY A 227 21.00 -3.91 -7.40
C GLY A 227 19.75 -3.05 -7.14
N ASP A 228 19.46 -2.82 -5.86
CA ASP A 228 18.27 -2.09 -5.39
C ASP A 228 18.23 -0.65 -5.89
N GLU A 229 19.39 -0.03 -6.07
CA GLU A 229 19.54 1.34 -6.59
C GLU A 229 18.87 1.53 -7.98
N LYS A 230 19.07 0.58 -8.90
CA LYS A 230 18.56 0.67 -10.27
C LYS A 230 17.08 0.40 -10.31
N ILE A 231 16.62 -0.56 -9.50
CA ILE A 231 15.20 -0.92 -9.39
C ILE A 231 14.43 0.25 -8.80
N ALA A 232 14.90 0.81 -7.68
CA ALA A 232 14.30 1.99 -7.06
C ALA A 232 14.19 3.15 -8.06
N LEU A 233 15.23 3.42 -8.84
CA LEU A 233 15.22 4.48 -9.86
C LEU A 233 14.18 4.23 -10.95
N VAL A 234 14.18 3.03 -11.56
CA VAL A 234 13.25 2.67 -12.64
C VAL A 234 11.81 2.72 -12.16
N LEU A 235 11.52 2.14 -10.98
CA LEU A 235 10.17 2.14 -10.42
C LEU A 235 9.72 3.55 -10.05
N THR A 236 10.62 4.41 -9.54
CA THR A 236 10.32 5.82 -9.27
C THR A 236 9.90 6.56 -10.54
N ILE A 237 10.63 6.39 -11.65
CA ILE A 237 10.31 7.01 -12.93
C ILE A 237 8.92 6.56 -13.42
N LEU A 238 8.62 5.25 -13.33
CA LEU A 238 7.31 4.72 -13.71
C LEU A 238 6.18 5.29 -12.84
N ILE A 239 6.37 5.36 -11.52
CA ILE A 239 5.39 5.96 -10.59
C ILE A 239 5.14 7.42 -10.97
N ILE A 240 6.19 8.23 -11.17
CA ILE A 240 6.06 9.64 -11.56
C ILE A 240 5.28 9.76 -12.88
N GLY A 241 5.57 8.90 -13.87
CA GLY A 241 4.86 8.88 -15.15
C GLY A 241 3.35 8.59 -15.00
N PHE A 242 2.99 7.54 -14.25
CA PHE A 242 1.59 7.18 -14.03
C PHE A 242 0.85 8.19 -13.15
N VAL A 243 1.48 8.70 -12.10
CA VAL A 243 0.90 9.73 -11.21
C VAL A 243 0.73 11.05 -11.97
N GLY A 244 1.68 11.42 -12.82
CA GLY A 244 1.58 12.58 -13.71
C GLY A 244 0.42 12.42 -14.69
N TYR A 245 0.29 11.25 -15.31
CA TYR A 245 -0.85 10.92 -16.18
C TYR A 245 -2.20 11.03 -15.45
N LEU A 246 -2.31 10.51 -14.23
CA LEU A 246 -3.53 10.64 -13.41
C LEU A 246 -3.82 12.11 -13.05
N THR A 247 -2.78 12.86 -12.69
CA THR A 247 -2.89 14.28 -12.34
C THR A 247 -3.41 15.12 -13.53
N ILE A 248 -3.01 14.78 -14.76
CA ILE A 248 -3.46 15.48 -15.98
C ILE A 248 -4.85 15.02 -16.42
N THR A 249 -5.12 13.70 -16.38
CA THR A 249 -6.35 13.13 -16.98
C THR A 249 -7.53 13.08 -16.03
N HIS A 250 -7.30 13.13 -14.71
CA HIS A 250 -8.30 13.00 -13.65
C HIS A 250 -9.20 11.76 -13.81
N LYS A 251 -8.69 10.68 -14.43
CA LYS A 251 -9.44 9.44 -14.68
C LYS A 251 -9.78 8.69 -13.40
N ASP A 252 -9.02 8.93 -12.34
CA ASP A 252 -9.19 8.43 -10.98
C ASP A 252 -10.23 9.20 -10.15
N VAL A 253 -10.82 10.27 -10.71
CA VAL A 253 -11.85 11.11 -10.07
C VAL A 253 -13.22 10.99 -10.80
N LYS A 254 -13.24 10.51 -12.04
CA LYS A 254 -14.40 10.64 -12.95
C LYS A 254 -15.30 9.39 -13.08
N GLY A 255 -14.85 8.20 -12.72
CA GLY A 255 -15.55 6.94 -13.02
C GLY A 255 -16.92 6.77 -12.35
N GLU A 256 -17.18 7.41 -11.20
CA GLU A 256 -18.53 7.42 -10.61
C GLU A 256 -19.48 8.43 -11.27
N ARG A 257 -18.97 9.54 -11.83
CA ARG A 257 -19.82 10.59 -12.43
C ARG A 257 -20.54 10.11 -13.70
N GLN A 258 -19.98 9.11 -14.40
CA GLN A 258 -20.61 8.49 -15.59
C GLN A 258 -21.60 7.35 -15.26
N ARG A 259 -21.53 6.72 -14.07
CA ARG A 259 -22.49 5.67 -13.69
C ARG A 259 -23.83 6.21 -13.16
N GLN A 260 -23.94 7.52 -12.91
CA GLN A 260 -25.16 8.16 -12.39
C GLN A 260 -25.98 8.90 -13.46
N LEU A 261 -25.56 8.88 -14.73
CA LEU A 261 -26.40 9.37 -15.83
C LEU A 261 -27.24 8.19 -16.34
N PRO A 262 -28.56 8.16 -16.10
CA PRO A 262 -29.42 7.24 -16.83
C PRO A 262 -29.33 7.59 -18.31
N SER A 263 -29.04 6.57 -19.13
CA SER A 263 -29.18 6.61 -20.59
C SER A 263 -30.60 6.97 -21.01
#